data_AF-A0A7A6SH79-F1
#
_entry.id   AF-A0A7A6SH79-F1
#
_cell.length_a   1.000
_cell.length_b   1.000
_cell.length_c   1.000
_cell.angle_alpha   90.00
_cell.angle_beta   90.00
_cell.angle_gamma   90.00
#
_symmetry.space_group_name_H-M   'P 1'
#
loop_
_entity.id
_entity.type
_entity.pdbx_description
1 polymer ?
#
loop_
_entity_poly.entity_id
_entity_poly.type
_entity_poly.pdbx_seq_one_letter_code
_entity_poly.pdbx_strand_id
1 'polypeptide(L)'
;AVGWLQKYRNEAPARVMSKVTDEEGHTTSEVIRVGKGGDYVSLDALVMDATNNLIEPWYQEDPDLVVIVGRQLLADKYFPIVNKEQDNSEMLAADVIISQKRIGNLPAVRVPYFPADAMLITKLENLSIYYMDDSHRRVIVENPKLDRVENYESMNIDYVVEDYAAGCLVEKIKVG
;
A
#
# COMPACT_ATOMS: atom_id res chain seq x y z
N ALA A 1 -8.30 -13.85 -10.98
CA ALA A 1 -8.96 -12.98 -9.99
C ALA A 1 -8.40 -11.57 -10.10
N VAL A 2 -9.24 -10.56 -9.85
CA VAL A 2 -8.81 -9.14 -9.82
C VAL A 2 -8.26 -8.85 -8.43
N GLY A 3 -7.06 -8.24 -8.34
CA GLY A 3 -6.44 -7.94 -7.04
C GLY A 3 -7.10 -6.77 -6.31
N TRP A 4 -6.86 -6.65 -5.00
CA TRP A 4 -7.48 -5.62 -4.14
C TRP A 4 -7.32 -4.19 -4.67
N LEU A 5 -6.11 -3.80 -5.12
CA LEU A 5 -5.87 -2.45 -5.63
C LEU A 5 -6.73 -2.13 -6.86
N GLN A 6 -6.87 -3.09 -7.77
CA GLN A 6 -7.70 -2.91 -8.95
C GLN A 6 -9.20 -2.89 -8.60
N LYS A 7 -9.63 -3.63 -7.55
CA LYS A 7 -11.00 -3.53 -7.04
C LYS A 7 -11.32 -2.12 -6.53
N TYR A 8 -10.40 -1.49 -5.79
CA TYR A 8 -10.54 -0.08 -5.41
C TYR A 8 -10.68 0.86 -6.63
N ARG A 9 -9.85 0.67 -7.67
CA ARG A 9 -9.92 1.49 -8.90
C ARG A 9 -11.26 1.37 -9.62
N ASN A 10 -11.86 0.17 -9.63
CA ASN A 10 -13.08 -0.10 -10.39
C ASN A 10 -14.35 0.24 -9.60
N GLU A 11 -14.41 -0.21 -8.34
CA GLU A 11 -15.64 -0.18 -7.53
C GLU A 11 -15.74 1.08 -6.65
N ALA A 12 -14.60 1.65 -6.25
CA ALA A 12 -14.54 2.82 -5.36
C ALA A 12 -13.53 3.88 -5.82
N PRO A 13 -13.64 4.42 -7.04
CA PRO A 13 -12.66 5.34 -7.61
C PRO A 13 -12.51 6.65 -6.82
N ALA A 14 -13.54 7.09 -6.10
CA ALA A 14 -13.48 8.26 -5.23
C ALA A 14 -12.49 8.11 -4.06
N ARG A 15 -12.15 6.86 -3.68
CA ARG A 15 -11.19 6.53 -2.62
C ARG A 15 -9.80 6.23 -3.17
N VAL A 16 -9.57 6.50 -4.46
CA VAL A 16 -8.28 6.34 -5.12
C VAL A 16 -7.72 7.71 -5.49
N MET A 17 -6.69 8.13 -4.75
CA MET A 17 -5.95 9.35 -5.04
C MET A 17 -4.80 9.02 -5.99
N SER A 18 -4.88 9.50 -7.23
CA SER A 18 -3.85 9.28 -8.26
C SER A 18 -3.32 10.57 -8.89
N LYS A 19 -3.91 11.71 -8.55
CA LYS A 19 -3.61 13.04 -9.08
C LYS A 19 -4.03 14.09 -8.06
N VAL A 20 -3.41 15.26 -8.13
CA VAL A 20 -3.79 16.42 -7.32
C VAL A 20 -4.71 17.31 -8.14
N THR A 21 -5.81 17.73 -7.52
CA THR A 21 -6.78 18.65 -8.11
C THR A 21 -6.91 19.88 -7.23
N ASP A 22 -6.99 21.06 -7.84
CA ASP A 22 -7.33 22.30 -7.13
C ASP A 22 -8.79 22.27 -6.64
N GLU A 23 -9.16 23.24 -5.79
CA GLU A 23 -10.54 23.44 -5.29
C GLU A 23 -11.58 23.56 -6.42
N GLU A 24 -11.15 23.94 -7.63
CA GLU A 24 -11.98 24.03 -8.84
C GLU A 24 -12.02 22.72 -9.67
N GLY A 25 -11.35 21.65 -9.23
CA GLY A 25 -11.33 20.34 -9.88
C GLY A 25 -10.34 20.22 -11.05
N HIS A 26 -9.55 21.25 -11.33
CA HIS A 26 -8.49 21.19 -12.35
C HIS A 26 -7.33 20.34 -11.86
N THR A 27 -6.85 19.41 -12.71
CA THR A 27 -5.70 18.56 -12.39
C THR A 27 -4.42 19.38 -12.46
N THR A 28 -3.82 19.69 -11.30
CA THR A 28 -2.58 20.46 -11.18
C THR A 28 -1.35 19.57 -11.37
N SER A 29 -1.41 18.33 -10.89
CA SER A 29 -0.35 17.34 -11.00
C SER A 29 -0.92 15.97 -11.37
N GLU A 30 -0.42 15.36 -12.46
CA GLU A 30 -0.78 13.98 -12.86
C GLU A 30 -0.20 12.89 -11.95
N VAL A 31 0.74 13.26 -11.08
CA VAL A 31 1.42 12.40 -10.11
C VAL A 31 1.43 13.09 -8.75
N ILE A 32 1.44 12.32 -7.67
CA ILE A 32 1.53 12.89 -6.31
C ILE A 32 3.00 13.15 -6.00
N ARG A 33 3.41 14.42 -5.99
CA ARG A 33 4.81 14.82 -5.74
C ARG A 33 5.02 14.97 -4.25
N VAL A 34 5.95 14.22 -3.70
CA VAL A 34 6.28 14.25 -2.27
C VAL A 34 7.72 14.71 -2.09
N GLY A 35 7.91 15.84 -1.41
CA GLY A 35 9.22 16.41 -1.14
C GLY A 35 9.21 17.93 -1.13
N LYS A 36 10.40 18.54 -1.13
CA LYS A 36 10.53 19.99 -0.96
C LYS A 36 10.04 20.72 -2.21
N GLY A 37 8.88 21.40 -2.10
CA GLY A 37 8.23 22.07 -3.23
C GLY A 37 7.35 21.15 -4.08
N GLY A 38 7.05 19.94 -3.59
CA GLY A 38 5.98 19.07 -4.12
C GLY A 38 4.61 19.42 -3.55
N ASP A 39 3.60 18.62 -3.91
CA ASP A 39 2.22 18.77 -3.43
C ASP A 39 2.13 18.47 -1.92
N TYR A 40 2.93 17.52 -1.43
CA TYR A 40 3.10 17.23 -0.01
C TYR A 40 4.56 17.34 0.42
N VAL A 41 4.79 17.88 1.62
CA VAL A 41 6.14 18.04 2.20
C VAL A 41 6.78 16.69 2.53
N SER A 42 5.98 15.72 3.00
CA SER A 42 6.44 14.39 3.41
C SER A 42 5.37 13.32 3.18
N LEU A 43 5.78 12.05 3.17
CA LEU A 43 4.84 10.92 3.11
C LEU A 43 3.92 10.87 4.33
N ASP A 44 4.36 11.42 5.47
CA ASP A 44 3.54 11.51 6.68
C ASP A 44 2.35 12.45 6.48
N ALA A 45 2.58 13.62 5.87
CA ALA A 45 1.52 14.57 5.56
C ALA A 45 0.50 13.97 4.59
N LEU A 46 0.98 13.25 3.57
CA LEU A 46 0.14 12.56 2.59
C LEU A 46 -0.77 11.51 3.23
N VAL A 47 -0.23 10.67 4.12
CA VAL A 47 -1.02 9.63 4.81
C VAL A 47 -2.07 10.25 5.74
N MET A 48 -1.70 11.30 6.49
CA MET A 48 -2.64 11.97 7.39
C MET A 48 -3.79 12.61 6.62
N ASP A 49 -3.49 13.29 5.53
CA ASP A 49 -4.50 13.90 4.67
C ASP A 49 -5.42 12.86 4.01
N ALA A 50 -4.85 11.80 3.44
CA ALA A 50 -5.60 10.71 2.84
C ALA A 50 -6.50 9.99 3.86
N THR A 51 -6.04 9.82 5.10
CA THR A 51 -6.85 9.22 6.18
C THR A 51 -8.02 10.12 6.56
N ASN A 52 -7.79 11.42 6.72
CA ASN A 52 -8.82 12.36 7.16
C ASN A 52 -9.89 12.65 6.10
N ASN A 53 -9.52 12.58 4.81
CA ASN A 53 -10.42 13.01 3.72
C ASN A 53 -11.01 11.87 2.89
N LEU A 54 -10.34 10.71 2.79
CA LEU A 54 -10.79 9.61 1.90
C LEU A 54 -11.39 8.41 2.64
N ILE A 55 -11.12 8.26 3.94
CA ILE A 55 -11.67 7.19 4.78
C ILE A 55 -12.88 7.75 5.52
N GLU A 56 -13.93 6.94 5.71
CA GLU A 56 -15.12 7.40 6.44
C GLU A 56 -14.83 7.67 7.92
N PRO A 57 -15.50 8.67 8.55
CA PRO A 57 -15.22 9.09 9.92
C PRO A 57 -15.22 7.98 10.97
N TRP A 58 -16.08 6.96 10.82
CA TRP A 58 -16.16 5.84 11.76
C TRP A 58 -14.98 4.86 11.68
N TYR A 59 -14.17 4.91 10.61
CA TYR A 59 -12.94 4.14 10.49
C TYR A 59 -11.68 4.97 10.77
N GLN A 60 -11.76 6.30 10.74
CA GLN A 60 -10.59 7.19 10.90
C GLN A 60 -9.89 7.05 12.25
N GLU A 61 -10.65 6.83 13.33
CA GLU A 61 -10.11 6.65 14.69
C GLU A 61 -9.89 5.18 15.06
N ASP A 62 -10.02 4.26 14.11
CA ASP A 62 -9.85 2.83 14.37
C ASP A 62 -8.38 2.50 14.69
N PRO A 63 -8.08 1.84 15.82
CA PRO A 63 -6.71 1.56 16.24
C PRO A 63 -5.97 0.57 15.33
N ASP A 64 -6.69 -0.22 14.52
CA ASP A 64 -6.14 -1.26 13.67
C ASP A 64 -5.84 -0.77 12.24
N LEU A 65 -5.93 0.55 11.98
CA LEU A 65 -5.51 1.13 10.72
C LEU A 65 -4.00 0.97 10.50
N VAL A 66 -3.64 0.47 9.33
CA VAL A 66 -2.25 0.31 8.89
C VAL A 66 -2.04 0.93 7.51
N VAL A 67 -0.78 1.27 7.20
CA VAL A 67 -0.36 1.67 5.86
C VAL A 67 0.42 0.54 5.21
N ILE A 68 -0.15 -0.09 4.19
CA ILE A 68 0.51 -1.12 3.40
C ILE A 68 1.33 -0.45 2.29
N VAL A 69 2.64 -0.67 2.28
CA VAL A 69 3.56 -0.02 1.35
C VAL A 69 4.61 -0.96 0.79
N GLY A 70 5.17 -0.57 -0.36
CA GLY A 70 6.34 -1.22 -0.93
C GLY A 70 7.65 -0.85 -0.20
N ARG A 71 8.72 -1.58 -0.52
CA ARG A 71 10.06 -1.33 0.04
C ARG A 71 10.59 0.06 -0.31
N GLN A 72 10.33 0.52 -1.53
CA GLN A 72 10.96 1.73 -2.09
C GLN A 72 10.55 2.98 -1.30
N LEU A 73 9.25 3.21 -1.09
CA LEU A 73 8.76 4.37 -0.33
C LEU A 73 9.27 4.43 1.11
N LEU A 74 9.39 3.29 1.79
CA LEU A 74 10.01 3.22 3.12
C LEU A 74 11.48 3.62 3.07
N ALA A 75 12.22 3.13 2.07
CA ALA A 75 13.62 3.48 1.90
C ALA A 75 13.77 4.98 1.61
N ASP A 76 12.96 5.54 0.72
CA ASP A 76 13.01 6.97 0.35
C ASP A 76 12.73 7.86 1.57
N LYS A 77 11.86 7.43 2.49
CA LYS A 77 11.60 8.12 3.77
C LYS A 77 12.78 8.06 4.73
N TYR A 78 13.30 6.86 5.00
CA TYR A 78 14.28 6.66 6.06
C TYR A 78 15.72 6.91 5.62
N PHE A 79 16.04 6.82 4.34
CA PHE A 79 17.39 6.98 3.83
C PHE A 79 18.00 8.36 4.14
N PRO A 80 17.30 9.50 3.97
CA PRO A 80 17.82 10.81 4.35
C PRO A 80 18.07 10.99 5.86
N ILE A 81 17.43 10.18 6.71
CA ILE A 81 17.63 10.19 8.16
C ILE A 81 18.92 9.43 8.51
N VAL A 82 19.12 8.26 7.89
CA VAL A 82 20.32 7.43 8.09
C VAL A 82 21.56 8.06 7.47
N ASN A 83 21.42 8.76 6.35
CA ASN A 83 22.54 9.32 5.58
C ASN A 83 23.03 10.69 6.11
N LYS A 84 22.68 11.07 7.35
CA LYS A 84 23.16 12.28 8.02
C LYS A 84 24.17 11.92 9.09
N GLU A 85 25.30 12.63 9.08
CA GLU A 85 26.23 12.62 10.22
C GLU A 85 25.64 13.49 11.33
N GLN A 86 25.44 12.91 12.50
CA GLN A 86 24.75 13.54 13.64
C GLN A 86 25.32 13.02 14.96
N ASP A 87 25.16 13.81 16.02
CA ASP A 87 25.65 13.46 17.35
C ASP A 87 25.04 12.14 17.86
N ASN A 88 25.74 11.46 18.76
CA ASN A 88 25.35 10.13 19.26
C ASN A 88 23.91 10.06 19.80
N SER A 89 23.40 11.14 20.42
CA SER A 89 22.03 11.21 20.93
C SER A 89 20.99 11.25 19.80
N GLU A 90 21.25 12.02 18.74
CA GLU A 90 20.37 12.14 17.58
C GLU A 90 20.39 10.86 16.74
N MET A 91 21.54 10.19 16.67
CA MET A 91 21.67 8.89 16.04
C MET A 91 20.81 7.82 16.75
N LEU A 92 20.84 7.78 18.09
CA LEU A 92 19.98 6.88 18.86
C LEU A 92 18.49 7.20 18.65
N ALA A 93 18.12 8.48 18.60
CA ALA A 93 16.74 8.88 18.30
C ALA A 93 16.31 8.44 16.89
N ALA A 94 17.18 8.61 15.89
CA ALA A 94 16.94 8.16 14.52
C ALA A 94 16.74 6.64 14.44
N ASP A 95 17.57 5.85 15.12
CA ASP A 95 17.44 4.39 15.14
C ASP A 95 16.11 3.94 15.75
N VAL A 96 15.67 4.59 16.84
CA VAL A 96 14.37 4.31 17.46
C VAL A 96 13.23 4.64 16.48
N ILE A 97 13.27 5.78 15.81
CA ILE A 97 12.24 6.20 14.84
C ILE A 97 12.15 5.20 13.67
N ILE A 98 13.30 4.76 13.14
CA ILE A 98 13.36 3.79 12.04
C ILE A 98 12.82 2.43 12.48
N SER A 99 13.09 2.02 13.72
CA SER A 99 12.63 0.72 14.24
C SER A 99 11.11 0.62 14.33
N GLN A 100 10.42 1.72 14.62
CA GLN A 100 8.96 1.77 14.78
C GLN A 100 8.20 1.67 13.45
N LYS A 101 8.84 2.02 12.32
CA LYS A 101 8.26 1.96 10.97
C LYS A 101 6.85 2.57 10.87
N ARG A 102 6.68 3.80 11.32
CA ARG A 102 5.41 4.54 11.24
C ARG A 102 5.40 5.52 10.06
N ILE A 103 4.24 5.72 9.44
CA ILE A 103 3.98 6.75 8.44
C ILE A 103 2.64 7.43 8.78
N GLY A 104 2.62 8.75 8.91
CA GLY A 104 1.41 9.52 9.20
C GLY A 104 0.75 9.13 10.52
N ASN A 105 1.56 8.83 11.54
CA ASN A 105 1.13 8.27 12.82
C ASN A 105 0.44 6.89 12.74
N LEU A 106 0.46 6.22 11.59
CA LEU A 106 -0.02 4.85 11.45
C LEU A 106 1.16 3.86 11.35
N PRO A 107 1.02 2.63 11.87
CA PRO A 107 2.00 1.56 11.64
C PRO A 107 2.08 1.21 10.15
N ALA A 108 3.30 1.13 9.61
CA ALA A 108 3.52 0.75 8.22
C ALA A 108 3.87 -0.74 8.10
N VAL A 109 3.13 -1.45 7.24
CA VAL A 109 3.33 -2.86 6.93
C VAL A 109 3.95 -2.97 5.54
N ARG A 110 5.11 -3.64 5.47
CA ARG A 110 5.80 -3.89 4.21
C ARG A 110 5.45 -5.27 3.67
N VAL A 111 4.84 -5.32 2.50
CA VAL A 111 4.59 -6.58 1.77
C VAL A 111 5.50 -6.71 0.55
N PRO A 112 6.01 -7.91 0.23
CA PRO A 112 6.87 -8.11 -0.93
C PRO A 112 6.09 -7.90 -2.24
N TYR A 113 6.79 -7.45 -3.29
CA TYR A 113 6.24 -7.21 -4.63
C TYR A 113 5.08 -6.18 -4.72
N PHE A 114 4.84 -5.41 -3.66
CA PHE A 114 3.90 -4.29 -3.72
C PHE A 114 4.40 -3.22 -4.72
N PRO A 115 3.50 -2.53 -5.45
CA PRO A 115 3.88 -1.43 -6.33
C PRO A 115 4.71 -0.37 -5.60
N ALA A 116 5.80 0.09 -6.24
CA ALA A 116 6.75 0.99 -5.61
C ALA A 116 6.24 2.43 -5.46
N ASP A 117 5.25 2.81 -6.25
CA ASP A 117 4.67 4.14 -6.37
C ASP A 117 3.25 4.24 -5.77
N ALA A 118 2.87 3.28 -4.91
CA ALA A 118 1.56 3.25 -4.28
C ALA A 118 1.63 2.90 -2.79
N MET A 119 0.57 3.25 -2.07
CA MET A 119 0.29 2.82 -0.71
C MET A 119 -1.21 2.60 -0.52
N LEU A 120 -1.58 1.62 0.30
CA LEU A 120 -2.97 1.34 0.67
C LEU A 120 -3.13 1.55 2.17
N ILE A 121 -4.04 2.43 2.57
CA ILE A 121 -4.39 2.68 3.97
C ILE A 121 -5.69 1.93 4.23
N THR A 122 -5.67 0.95 5.13
CA THR A 122 -6.83 0.13 5.49
C THR A 122 -6.51 -0.69 6.74
N LYS A 123 -7.53 -1.33 7.31
CA LYS A 123 -7.35 -2.40 8.30
C LYS A 123 -6.94 -3.70 7.61
N LEU A 124 -6.06 -4.49 8.24
CA LEU A 124 -5.61 -5.76 7.67
C LEU A 124 -6.76 -6.78 7.56
N GLU A 125 -7.69 -6.77 8.50
CA GLU A 125 -8.89 -7.62 8.50
C GLU A 125 -9.90 -7.30 7.38
N ASN A 126 -9.81 -6.09 6.79
CA ASN A 126 -10.71 -5.68 5.71
C ASN A 126 -10.37 -6.36 4.37
N LEU A 127 -9.19 -6.98 4.26
CA LEU A 127 -8.72 -7.64 3.05
C LEU A 127 -8.80 -9.15 3.21
N SER A 128 -9.70 -9.77 2.45
CA SER A 128 -9.97 -11.21 2.50
C SER A 128 -9.59 -11.91 1.20
N ILE A 129 -9.30 -13.21 1.30
CA ILE A 129 -9.18 -14.10 0.13
C ILE A 129 -10.20 -15.20 0.32
N TYR A 130 -11.15 -15.29 -0.61
CA TYR A 130 -12.13 -16.37 -0.63
C TYR A 130 -11.69 -17.44 -1.59
N TYR A 131 -11.88 -18.69 -1.20
CA TYR A 131 -11.63 -19.84 -2.04
C TYR A 131 -12.87 -20.72 -2.04
N MET A 132 -13.16 -21.32 -3.20
CA MET A 132 -14.30 -22.22 -3.32
C MET A 132 -13.93 -23.57 -2.68
N ASP A 133 -14.80 -24.05 -1.81
CA ASP A 133 -14.68 -25.38 -1.21
C ASP A 133 -14.66 -26.47 -2.29
N ASP A 134 -13.88 -27.52 -2.05
CA ASP A 134 -13.68 -28.66 -2.98
C ASP A 134 -13.19 -28.29 -4.41
N SER A 135 -12.69 -27.07 -4.63
CA SER A 135 -12.18 -26.66 -5.95
C SER A 135 -10.72 -27.06 -6.22
N HIS A 136 -10.02 -27.53 -5.21
CA HIS A 136 -8.61 -27.89 -5.32
C HIS A 136 -8.43 -29.23 -6.03
N ARG A 137 -7.89 -29.18 -7.25
CA ARG A 137 -7.67 -30.36 -8.08
C ARG A 137 -6.22 -30.45 -8.50
N ARG A 138 -5.67 -31.66 -8.46
CA ARG A 138 -4.27 -31.97 -8.79
C ARG A 138 -4.18 -33.12 -9.78
N VAL A 139 -3.33 -32.99 -10.79
CA VAL A 139 -3.00 -34.04 -11.76
C VAL A 139 -1.49 -34.11 -11.93
N ILE A 140 -0.94 -35.31 -11.83
CA ILE A 140 0.49 -35.59 -12.07
C ILE A 140 0.59 -36.38 -13.37
N VAL A 141 1.45 -35.92 -14.29
CA VAL A 141 1.68 -36.55 -15.58
C VAL A 141 3.17 -36.81 -15.73
N GLU A 142 3.54 -38.06 -16.04
CA GLU A 142 4.89 -38.37 -16.47
C GLU A 142 5.01 -37.99 -17.96
N ASN A 143 5.85 -37.00 -18.28
CA ASN A 143 6.08 -36.54 -19.64
C ASN A 143 7.43 -37.07 -20.17
N PRO A 144 7.44 -38.27 -20.79
CA PRO A 144 8.66 -38.87 -21.31
C PRO A 144 9.26 -38.10 -22.50
N LYS A 145 8.49 -37.23 -23.17
CA LYS A 145 9.01 -36.42 -24.29
C LYS A 145 10.07 -35.42 -23.84
N LEU A 146 10.00 -34.98 -22.59
CA LEU A 146 10.90 -33.98 -22.01
C LEU A 146 11.63 -34.50 -20.76
N ASP A 147 11.60 -35.83 -20.54
CA ASP A 147 12.21 -36.53 -19.40
C ASP A 147 11.92 -35.84 -18.04
N ARG A 148 10.63 -35.60 -17.77
CA ARG A 148 10.20 -34.89 -16.55
C ARG A 148 8.83 -35.37 -16.06
N VAL A 149 8.56 -35.11 -14.79
CA VAL A 149 7.23 -35.25 -14.20
C VAL A 149 6.60 -33.87 -14.06
N GLU A 150 5.40 -33.70 -14.58
CA GLU A 150 4.64 -32.46 -14.58
C GLU A 150 3.53 -32.54 -13.51
N ASN A 151 3.43 -31.54 -12.66
CA ASN A 151 2.38 -31.41 -11.65
C ASN A 151 1.50 -30.21 -11.98
N TYR A 152 0.20 -30.46 -12.16
CA TYR A 152 -0.81 -29.46 -12.45
C TYR A 152 -1.74 -29.33 -11.27
N GLU A 153 -1.81 -28.14 -10.69
CA GLU A 153 -2.71 -27.81 -9.58
C GLU A 153 -3.62 -26.64 -9.99
N SER A 154 -4.88 -26.73 -9.60
CA SER A 154 -5.90 -25.73 -9.89
C SER A 154 -6.79 -25.52 -8.67
N MET A 155 -7.12 -24.27 -8.39
CA MET A 155 -8.01 -23.87 -7.31
C MET A 155 -8.75 -22.59 -7.71
N ASN A 156 -10.01 -22.47 -7.32
CA ASN A 156 -10.79 -21.26 -7.57
C ASN A 156 -10.68 -20.32 -6.36
N ILE A 157 -10.09 -19.15 -6.58
CA ILE A 157 -9.89 -18.10 -5.55
C ILE A 157 -10.35 -16.73 -6.06
N ASP A 158 -10.77 -15.86 -5.14
CA ASP A 158 -10.98 -14.43 -5.39
C ASP A 158 -10.47 -13.57 -4.22
N TYR A 159 -10.01 -12.35 -4.55
CA TYR A 159 -9.52 -11.38 -3.57
C TYR A 159 -10.63 -10.40 -3.25
N VAL A 160 -11.07 -10.27 -2.00
CA VAL A 160 -12.22 -9.46 -1.60
C VAL A 160 -11.78 -8.33 -0.67
N VAL A 161 -12.33 -7.14 -0.89
CA VAL A 161 -12.31 -6.05 0.08
C VAL A 161 -13.69 -6.07 0.73
N GLU A 162 -13.76 -6.21 2.05
CA GLU A 162 -15.04 -6.36 2.76
C GLU A 162 -15.84 -5.06 2.74
N ASP A 163 -15.19 -3.94 3.09
CA ASP A 163 -15.74 -2.59 2.99
C ASP A 163 -14.75 -1.65 2.30
N TYR A 164 -15.18 -1.07 1.17
CA TYR A 164 -14.39 -0.05 0.48
C TYR A 164 -14.27 1.25 1.28
N ALA A 165 -15.18 1.52 2.22
CA ALA A 165 -15.17 2.71 3.05
C ALA A 165 -14.10 2.73 4.14
N ALA A 166 -13.58 1.55 4.50
CA ALA A 166 -12.57 1.38 5.53
C ALA A 166 -11.14 1.67 5.05
N GLY A 167 -10.95 2.00 3.78
CA GLY A 167 -9.62 2.27 3.25
C GLY A 167 -9.59 3.17 2.03
N CYS A 168 -8.38 3.61 1.70
CA CYS A 168 -8.09 4.41 0.53
C CYS A 168 -6.74 4.03 -0.08
N LEU A 169 -6.64 4.19 -1.39
CA LEU A 169 -5.46 3.86 -2.19
C LEU A 169 -4.85 5.14 -2.74
N VAL A 170 -3.56 5.34 -2.50
CA VAL A 170 -2.80 6.45 -3.08
C VAL A 170 -1.79 5.87 -4.07
N GLU A 171 -1.81 6.36 -5.31
CA GLU A 171 -0.96 5.85 -6.40
C GLU A 171 -0.22 6.97 -7.13
N LYS A 172 0.75 6.58 -7.96
CA LYS A 172 1.62 7.50 -8.72
C LYS A 172 2.39 8.45 -7.81
N ILE A 173 2.86 7.94 -6.68
CA ILE A 173 3.69 8.69 -5.73
C ILE A 173 5.09 8.80 -6.30
N LYS A 174 5.58 10.04 -6.41
CA LYS A 174 6.94 10.35 -6.81
C LYS A 174 7.63 11.15 -5.72
N VAL A 175 8.63 10.55 -5.09
CA VAL A 175 9.47 11.23 -4.10
C VAL A 175 10.61 11.96 -4.83
N GLY A 176 10.81 13.25 -4.54
CA GLY A 176 11.82 14.09 -5.20
C GLY A 176 11.97 15.49 -4.65
#